data_AF-A0A7J5XP61-F1
#
_entry.id   AF-A0A7J5XP61-F1
#
_cell.length_a   1.000
_cell.length_b   1.000
_cell.length_c   1.000
_cell.angle_alpha   90.00
_cell.angle_beta   90.00
_cell.angle_gamma   90.00
#
_symmetry.space_group_name_H-M   'P 1'
#
loop_
_entity.id
_entity.type
_entity.pdbx_description
1 polymer ?
#
loop_
_entity_poly.entity_id
_entity_poly.type
_entity_poly.pdbx_seq_one_letter_code
_entity_poly.pdbx_strand_id
1 'polypeptide(L)' 'MLKELITPLIQRQNTNYRDCISVGERLMVTLRFLATGESFKSLSYQFRMGVSTIGQFVPETCTAIYEVLKEKYL' A
#
# COMPACT_ATOMS: atom_id res chain seq x y z
N MET A 1 2.33 -11.85 9.71
CA MET A 1 1.53 -11.10 10.70
C MET A 1 0.80 -9.89 10.10
N LEU A 2 1.35 -8.66 10.02
CA LEU A 2 0.57 -7.50 9.52
C LEU A 2 0.10 -7.66 8.06
N LYS A 3 1.00 -8.11 7.18
CA LYS A 3 0.68 -8.38 5.76
C LYS A 3 -0.51 -9.32 5.63
N GLU A 4 -0.58 -10.38 6.44
CA GLU A 4 -1.67 -11.38 6.39
C GLU A 4 -3.00 -10.77 6.82
N LEU A 5 -3.01 -9.90 7.84
CA LEU A 5 -4.21 -9.22 8.31
C LEU A 5 -4.79 -8.27 7.26
N ILE A 6 -3.94 -7.52 6.55
CA ILE A 6 -4.40 -6.55 5.55
C ILE A 6 -4.68 -7.20 4.18
N THR A 7 -4.08 -8.36 3.88
CA THR A 7 -4.25 -9.05 2.58
C THR A 7 -5.71 -9.19 2.16
N PRO A 8 -6.66 -9.67 2.99
CA PRO A 8 -8.05 -9.80 2.57
C PRO A 8 -8.72 -8.46 2.20
N LEU A 9 -8.20 -7.32 2.67
CA LEU A 9 -8.79 -6.00 2.42
C LEU A 9 -8.24 -5.33 1.16
N ILE A 10 -6.98 -5.59 0.78
CA ILE A 10 -6.29 -4.84 -0.28
C ILE A 10 -5.69 -5.71 -1.39
N GLN A 11 -5.85 -7.04 -1.34
CA GLN A 11 -5.41 -7.91 -2.42
C GLN A 11 -6.15 -7.57 -3.72
N ARG A 12 -5.39 -7.41 -4.81
CA ARG A 12 -5.94 -7.25 -6.16
C ARG A 12 -5.72 -8.54 -6.97
N GLN A 13 -6.48 -8.71 -8.05
CA GLN A 13 -6.36 -9.85 -8.95
C GLN A 13 -5.41 -9.51 -10.10
N ASN A 14 -4.62 -10.49 -10.54
CA ASN A 14 -3.83 -10.37 -11.76
C ASN A 14 -4.74 -10.36 -12.99
N THR A 15 -4.30 -9.67 -14.03
CA THR A 15 -5.01 -9.61 -15.32
C THR A 15 -4.16 -10.24 -16.41
N ASN A 16 -4.75 -10.56 -17.55
CA ASN A 16 -4.03 -11.10 -18.72
C ASN A 16 -2.99 -10.12 -19.32
N TYR A 17 -3.03 -8.85 -18.94
CA TYR A 17 -2.11 -7.82 -19.44
C TYR A 17 -0.94 -7.56 -18.50
N ARG A 18 -1.19 -7.58 -17.18
CA ARG A 18 -0.19 -7.28 -16.16
C ARG A 18 -0.56 -7.90 -14.82
N ASP A 19 0.47 -8.34 -14.10
CA ASP A 19 0.38 -8.66 -12.68
C ASP A 19 0.05 -7.41 -11.85
N CYS A 20 -0.77 -7.61 -10.83
CA CYS A 20 -1.09 -6.54 -9.88
C CYS A 20 0.12 -6.27 -8.97
N ILE A 21 0.19 -5.05 -8.44
CA ILE A 21 1.16 -4.71 -7.40
C ILE A 21 0.81 -5.53 -6.17
N SER A 22 1.77 -6.30 -5.66
CA SER A 22 1.53 -7.19 -4.53
C SER A 22 1.19 -6.40 -3.26
N VAL A 23 0.47 -7.05 -2.34
CA VAL A 23 0.17 -6.47 -1.01
C VAL A 23 1.44 -6.09 -0.26
N GLY A 24 2.52 -6.86 -0.44
CA GLY A 24 3.81 -6.58 0.17
C GLY A 24 4.44 -5.28 -0.35
N GLU A 25 4.42 -5.07 -1.66
CA GLU A 25 4.94 -3.84 -2.28
C GLU A 25 4.11 -2.62 -1.90
N ARG A 26 2.78 -2.73 -1.94
CA ARG A 26 1.87 -1.67 -1.49
C ARG A 26 2.18 -1.27 -0.05
N LEU A 27 2.29 -2.26 0.84
CA LEU A 27 2.61 -2.03 2.24
C LEU A 27 3.98 -1.36 2.42
N MET A 28 5.00 -1.83 1.69
CA MET A 28 6.35 -1.25 1.74
C MET A 28 6.34 0.23 1.35
N VAL A 29 5.68 0.59 0.24
CA VAL A 29 5.60 1.98 -0.23
C VAL A 29 4.82 2.85 0.76
N THR A 30 3.69 2.35 1.29
CA THR A 30 2.91 3.06 2.31
C THR A 30 3.71 3.28 3.59
N LEU A 31 4.43 2.27 4.08
CA LEU A 31 5.27 2.40 5.27
C LEU A 31 6.42 3.38 5.05
N ARG A 32 7.06 3.36 3.86
CA ARG A 32 8.06 4.37 3.51
C ARG A 32 7.46 5.77 3.55
N PHE A 33 6.30 5.97 2.92
CA PHE A 33 5.59 7.25 2.93
C PHE A 33 5.30 7.74 4.36
N LEU A 34 4.77 6.87 5.23
CA LEU A 34 4.46 7.22 6.62
C LEU A 34 5.71 7.52 7.45
N ALA A 35 6.83 6.83 7.18
CA ALA A 35 8.07 7.01 7.92
C ALA A 35 8.84 8.28 7.49
N THR A 36 8.78 8.67 6.21
CA THR A 36 9.60 9.77 5.67
C THR A 36 8.82 11.04 5.35
N GLY A 37 7.50 10.95 5.14
CA GLY A 37 6.67 12.07 4.68
C GLY A 37 6.98 12.53 3.25
N GLU A 38 7.67 11.70 2.46
CA GLU A 38 8.05 12.04 1.08
C GLU A 38 6.85 12.24 0.15
N SER A 39 7.01 13.07 -0.87
CA SER A 39 5.99 13.22 -1.91
C SER A 39 5.80 11.94 -2.73
N PHE A 40 4.59 11.72 -3.24
CA PHE A 40 4.31 10.61 -4.18
C PHE A 40 5.16 10.67 -5.45
N LYS A 41 5.64 11.86 -5.84
CA LYS A 41 6.58 12.01 -6.95
C LYS A 41 7.95 11.40 -6.62
N SER A 42 8.48 11.62 -5.41
CA SER A 42 9.73 10.99 -4.96
C SER A 42 9.59 9.46 -4.96
N LEU A 43 8.52 8.96 -4.34
CA LEU A 43 8.25 7.52 -4.26
C LEU A 43 8.05 6.88 -5.64
N SER A 44 7.42 7.60 -6.57
CA SER A 44 7.26 7.15 -7.96
C SER A 44 8.59 6.86 -8.63
N TYR A 45 9.60 7.73 -8.45
CA TYR A 45 10.95 7.48 -8.98
C TYR A 45 11.65 6.31 -8.26
N GLN A 46 11.55 6.21 -6.94
CA GLN A 46 12.21 5.16 -6.16
C GLN A 46 11.66 3.77 -6.46
N PHE A 47 10.34 3.62 -6.49
CA PHE A 47 9.66 2.33 -6.65
C PHE A 47 9.25 2.04 -8.09
N ARG A 48 9.51 2.97 -9.03
CA ARG A 48 9.15 2.86 -10.45
C ARG A 48 7.66 2.60 -10.67
N MET A 49 6.83 3.24 -9.86
CA MET A 49 5.36 3.15 -9.92
C MET A 49 4.77 4.51 -10.31
N GLY A 50 3.64 4.53 -11.00
CA GLY A 50 3.01 5.80 -11.36
C GLY A 50 2.55 6.59 -10.14
N VAL A 51 2.71 7.91 -10.16
CA VAL A 51 2.26 8.81 -9.08
C VAL A 51 0.77 8.62 -8.79
N SER A 52 -0.06 8.46 -9.83
CA SER A 52 -1.49 8.19 -9.70
C SER A 52 -1.76 6.85 -9.02
N THR A 53 -1.00 5.81 -9.36
CA THR A 53 -1.11 4.48 -8.75
C THR A 53 -0.78 4.53 -7.26
N ILE A 54 0.33 5.18 -6.89
CA ILE A 54 0.72 5.38 -5.49
C ILE A 54 -0.37 6.18 -4.75
N GLY A 55 -0.84 7.27 -5.35
CA GLY A 55 -1.89 8.10 -4.76
C GLY A 55 -3.21 7.38 -4.55
N GLN A 56 -3.53 6.37 -5.36
CA GLN A 56 -4.70 5.51 -5.15
C GLN A 56 -4.49 4.53 -4.01
N PHE A 57 -3.40 3.75 -4.04
CA PHE A 57 -3.27 2.63 -3.11
C PHE A 57 -2.77 3.03 -1.72
N VAL A 58 -2.03 4.14 -1.58
CA VAL A 58 -1.48 4.55 -0.27
C VAL A 58 -2.60 4.84 0.72
N PRO A 59 -3.62 5.67 0.41
CA PRO A 59 -4.78 5.86 1.29
C PRO A 59 -5.54 4.57 1.59
N GLU A 60 -5.80 3.73 0.57
CA GLU A 60 -6.46 2.42 0.76
C GLU A 60 -5.70 1.55 1.78
N THR A 61 -4.37 1.54 1.69
CA THR A 61 -3.52 0.74 2.57
C THR A 61 -3.49 1.33 3.98
N CYS A 62 -3.47 2.66 4.14
CA CYS A 62 -3.58 3.32 5.44
C CYS A 62 -4.91 2.97 6.14
N THR A 63 -6.02 3.02 5.40
CA THR A 63 -7.34 2.61 5.93
C THR A 63 -7.33 1.16 6.37
N ALA A 64 -6.80 0.25 5.54
CA ALA A 64 -6.71 -1.17 5.90
C ALA A 64 -5.85 -1.40 7.16
N ILE A 65 -4.74 -0.69 7.30
CA ILE A 65 -3.90 -0.76 8.51
C ILE A 65 -4.69 -0.29 9.74
N TYR A 66 -5.41 0.84 9.63
CA TYR A 66 -6.22 1.34 10.72
C TYR A 66 -7.31 0.34 11.13
N GLU A 67 -8.05 -0.21 10.15
CA GLU A 67 -9.14 -1.15 10.41
C GLU A 67 -8.69 -2.42 11.14
N VAL A 68 -7.53 -2.99 10.78
CA VAL A 68 -7.04 -4.23 11.41
C VAL A 68 -6.33 -4.00 12.75
N LEU A 69 -5.89 -2.76 13.03
CA LEU A 69 -5.15 -2.44 14.26
C LEU A 69 -5.99 -1.71 15.30
N LYS A 70 -7.06 -1.01 14.91
CA LYS A 70 -7.87 -0.20 15.84
C LYS A 70 -8.38 -1.02 17.01
N GLU A 71 -8.94 -2.21 16.77
CA GLU A 71 -9.51 -3.05 17.84
C GLU A 71 -8.47 -3.50 18.88
N LYS A 72 -7.20 -3.53 18.50
CA LYS A 72 -6.11 -3.97 19.37
C LYS A 72 -5.46 -2.82 20.15
N TYR A 73 -5.53 -1.59 19.64
CA TYR A 73 -4.70 -0.47 20.14
C TYR A 73 -5.49 0.80 20.47
N LEU A 74 -6.78 0.87 20.14
CA LEU A 74 -7.72 1.96 20.43
C LEU A 74 -8.88 1.41 21.25
#